data_AF-A0A0G4KMI3-F1
#
_entry.id   AF-A0A0G4KMI3-F1
#
_cell.length_a   1.000
_cell.length_b   1.000
_cell.length_c   1.000
_cell.angle_alpha   90.00
_cell.angle_beta   90.00
_cell.angle_gamma   90.00
#
_symmetry.space_group_name_H-M   'P 1'
#
loop_
_entity.id
_entity.type
_entity.pdbx_description
1 polymer ?
#
loop_
_entity_poly.entity_id
_entity_poly.type
_entity_poly.pdbx_seq_one_letter_code
_entity_poly.pdbx_strand_id
1 'polypeptide(L)'
;MMSKEANTLRNIFTEMNEPTIELLSGPVTYGTAIKNDNNLVHEAEYVASTASFNTQLWEERYTIEHLTRHHLGLDEQDVCAVAPTSQWIRGSFNVCIPIEVQSPNACRKLLLRCAMPYKLGETKNPGSIDEKMSCEVGTYAWIQDRCPDIRIPYLYGFGFSDHRQFTHEASRSWYIRVMHWARRQLHSLLANPNLLSLYTSHPSNHHLPTAYMLLEHVGSDTSQMLSNTFHQQRGDLDRRRRLFRGIARIILSPARIPQPRIGAFRFHNDSSITLTN
;
A
#
# COMPACT_ATOMS: atom_id res chain seq x y z
N MET A 1 60.47 -4.78 14.34
CA MET A 1 59.51 -5.39 13.39
C MET A 1 58.22 -5.86 14.07
N MET A 2 58.27 -6.38 15.31
CA MET A 2 57.10 -6.86 16.07
C MET A 2 56.04 -5.81 16.49
N SER A 3 56.39 -4.51 16.50
CA SER A 3 55.45 -3.45 16.91
C SER A 3 54.40 -3.08 15.83
N LYS A 4 54.70 -3.31 14.54
CA LYS A 4 53.73 -3.02 13.46
C LYS A 4 52.65 -4.10 13.37
N GLU A 5 53.02 -5.37 13.49
CA GLU A 5 52.06 -6.49 13.47
C GLU A 5 51.11 -6.47 14.66
N ALA A 6 51.58 -6.10 15.86
CA ALA A 6 50.73 -5.95 17.04
C ALA A 6 49.69 -4.83 16.91
N ASN A 7 50.03 -3.72 16.23
CA ASN A 7 49.08 -2.63 15.96
C ASN A 7 48.09 -2.97 14.85
N THR A 8 48.52 -3.72 13.82
CA THR A 8 47.61 -4.21 12.78
C THR A 8 46.61 -5.22 13.35
N LEU A 9 47.05 -6.15 14.19
CA LEU A 9 46.16 -7.11 14.88
C LEU A 9 45.23 -6.43 15.88
N ARG A 10 45.69 -5.40 16.60
CA ARG A 10 44.83 -4.57 17.46
C ARG A 10 43.75 -3.85 16.65
N ASN A 11 44.12 -3.22 15.54
CA ASN A 11 43.18 -2.49 14.68
C ASN A 11 42.10 -3.42 14.10
N ILE A 12 42.48 -4.63 13.66
CA ILE A 12 41.54 -5.66 13.18
C ILE A 12 40.62 -6.14 14.31
N PHE A 13 41.15 -6.32 15.54
CA PHE A 13 40.34 -6.70 16.70
C PHE A 13 39.35 -5.60 17.13
N THR A 14 39.71 -4.32 16.96
CA THR A 14 38.81 -3.20 17.21
C THR A 14 37.75 -3.03 16.13
N GLU A 15 38.03 -3.33 14.86
CA GLU A 15 37.02 -3.33 13.79
C GLU A 15 36.00 -4.47 13.95
N MET A 16 36.41 -5.63 14.50
CA MET A 16 35.50 -6.76 14.74
C MET A 16 34.58 -6.60 15.97
N ASN A 17 34.85 -5.65 16.86
CA ASN A 17 34.10 -5.44 18.10
C ASN A 17 33.43 -4.06 18.18
N GLU A 18 33.27 -3.37 17.06
CA GLU A 18 32.59 -2.08 17.03
C GLU A 18 31.10 -2.29 17.40
N PRO A 19 30.54 -1.53 18.36
CA PRO A 19 29.15 -1.70 18.76
C PRO A 19 28.22 -1.43 17.57
N THR A 20 27.34 -2.40 17.30
CA THR A 20 26.34 -2.33 16.23
C THR A 20 24.97 -2.02 16.77
N ILE A 21 24.22 -1.22 16.03
CA ILE A 21 22.80 -0.99 16.26
C ILE A 21 22.03 -1.76 15.19
N GLU A 22 21.06 -2.56 15.61
CA GLU A 22 20.15 -3.26 14.71
C GLU A 22 19.14 -2.28 14.13
N LEU A 23 19.08 -2.20 12.80
CA LEU A 23 18.09 -1.43 12.07
C LEU A 23 17.24 -2.35 11.20
N LEU A 24 16.14 -1.80 10.70
CA LEU A 24 15.27 -2.48 9.76
C LEU A 24 15.97 -2.87 8.44
N SER A 25 17.03 -2.16 8.06
CA SER A 25 17.87 -2.42 6.87
C SER A 25 19.03 -3.38 7.14
N GLY A 26 19.26 -3.76 8.39
CA GLY A 26 20.39 -4.55 8.84
C GLY A 26 21.24 -3.82 9.89
N PRO A 27 22.21 -4.51 10.51
CA PRO A 27 23.07 -3.92 11.54
C PRO A 27 23.98 -2.84 10.95
N VAL A 28 24.16 -1.76 11.70
CA VAL A 28 25.01 -0.61 11.34
C VAL A 28 26.03 -0.36 12.44
N THR A 29 27.29 -0.16 12.05
CA THR A 29 28.38 0.15 12.99
C THR A 29 28.47 1.66 13.24
N TYR A 30 29.12 2.05 14.34
CA TYR A 30 29.31 3.46 14.68
C TYR A 30 30.02 4.28 13.57
N GLY A 31 31.08 3.73 12.96
CA GLY A 31 31.77 4.38 11.84
C GLY A 31 30.89 4.65 10.62
N THR A 32 29.92 3.78 10.32
CA THR A 32 28.91 4.03 9.28
C THR A 32 27.82 5.00 9.74
N ALA A 33 27.47 4.97 11.03
CA ALA A 33 26.46 5.84 11.63
C ALA A 33 26.87 7.32 11.58
N ILE A 34 28.12 7.67 11.88
CA ILE A 34 28.62 9.06 11.80
C ILE A 34 28.47 9.66 10.41
N LYS A 35 28.57 8.84 9.36
CA LYS A 35 28.51 9.28 7.96
C LYS A 35 27.07 9.39 7.43
N ASN A 36 26.08 9.02 8.24
CA ASN A 36 24.68 9.00 7.85
C ASN A 36 23.92 10.09 8.62
N ASP A 37 23.25 10.97 7.90
CA ASP A 37 22.47 12.08 8.48
C ASP A 37 21.11 11.62 9.03
N ASN A 38 20.73 10.34 8.85
CA ASN A 38 19.48 9.80 9.36
C ASN A 38 19.51 9.66 10.89
N ASN A 39 18.31 9.76 11.50
CA ASN A 39 18.14 9.49 12.92
C ASN A 39 18.10 7.97 13.18
N LEU A 40 19.28 7.35 13.22
CA LEU A 40 19.44 5.90 13.39
C LEU A 40 18.94 5.38 14.74
N VAL A 41 18.94 6.21 15.78
CA VAL A 41 18.39 5.85 17.10
C VAL A 41 16.89 5.63 16.99
N HIS A 42 16.19 6.56 16.35
CA HIS A 42 14.75 6.43 16.11
C HIS A 42 14.42 5.29 15.12
N GLU A 43 15.29 5.02 14.13
CA GLU A 43 15.12 3.87 13.26
C GLU A 43 15.28 2.52 13.99
N ALA A 44 16.14 2.45 15.01
CA ALA A 44 16.33 1.26 15.82
C ALA A 44 15.07 0.93 16.65
N GLU A 45 14.36 1.94 17.16
CA GLU A 45 13.09 1.76 17.88
C GLU A 45 12.01 1.07 17.01
N TYR A 46 12.10 1.25 15.68
CA TYR A 46 11.19 0.61 14.76
C TYR A 46 11.39 -0.89 14.60
N VAL A 47 12.54 -1.45 14.98
CA VAL A 47 12.79 -2.89 14.87
C VAL A 47 11.81 -3.67 15.73
N ALA A 48 11.70 -3.33 17.01
CA ALA A 48 10.80 -4.00 17.94
C ALA A 48 9.32 -3.78 17.55
N SER A 49 8.98 -2.53 17.17
CA SER A 49 7.63 -2.16 16.76
C SER A 49 7.19 -2.91 15.48
N THR A 50 8.10 -3.09 14.53
CA THR A 50 7.84 -3.83 13.28
C THR A 50 7.65 -5.32 13.56
N ALA A 51 8.49 -5.91 14.41
CA ALA A 51 8.36 -7.32 14.78
C ALA A 51 7.01 -7.58 15.50
N SER A 52 6.66 -6.74 16.48
CA SER A 52 5.38 -6.85 17.20
C SER A 52 4.18 -6.71 16.25
N PHE A 53 4.21 -5.73 15.35
CA PHE A 53 3.12 -5.52 14.39
C PHE A 53 2.98 -6.67 13.38
N ASN A 54 4.09 -7.24 12.91
CA ASN A 54 4.05 -8.41 12.03
C ASN A 54 3.48 -9.64 12.74
N THR A 55 3.84 -9.85 14.02
CA THR A 55 3.26 -10.93 14.84
C THR A 55 1.75 -10.75 15.00
N GLN A 56 1.30 -9.53 15.32
CA GLN A 56 -0.13 -9.23 15.46
C GLN A 56 -0.90 -9.51 14.17
N LEU A 57 -0.37 -9.09 13.01
CA LEU A 57 -1.00 -9.36 11.71
C LEU A 57 -1.01 -10.85 11.35
N TRP A 58 0.00 -11.61 11.79
CA TRP A 58 0.09 -13.04 11.56
C TRP A 58 -0.90 -13.84 12.42
N GLU A 59 -1.11 -13.39 13.66
CA GLU A 59 -2.16 -13.90 14.55
C GLU A 59 -3.54 -13.67 13.93
N GLU A 60 -3.75 -12.50 13.33
CA GLU A 60 -4.99 -12.10 12.63
C GLU A 60 -5.09 -12.60 11.17
N ARG A 61 -4.27 -13.57 10.75
CA ARG A 61 -4.27 -14.04 9.34
C ARG A 61 -5.63 -14.58 8.88
N TYR A 62 -6.39 -15.25 9.75
CA TYR A 62 -7.72 -15.75 9.40
C TYR A 62 -8.73 -14.60 9.21
N THR A 63 -8.60 -13.53 10.00
CA THR A 63 -9.35 -12.28 9.81
C THR A 63 -9.01 -11.66 8.46
N ILE A 64 -7.74 -11.64 8.06
CA ILE A 64 -7.30 -11.18 6.73
C ILE A 64 -7.94 -12.01 5.60
N GLU A 65 -7.93 -13.34 5.73
CA GLU A 65 -8.55 -14.22 4.74
C GLU A 65 -10.06 -14.00 4.64
N HIS A 66 -10.75 -13.85 5.77
CA HIS A 66 -12.18 -13.54 5.80
C HIS A 66 -12.47 -12.17 5.15
N LEU A 67 -11.71 -11.13 5.48
CA LEU A 67 -11.86 -9.80 4.88
C LEU A 67 -11.63 -9.83 3.37
N THR A 68 -10.67 -10.64 2.92
CA THR A 68 -10.41 -10.83 1.49
C THR A 68 -11.60 -11.46 0.79
N ARG A 69 -12.17 -12.54 1.35
CA ARG A 69 -13.39 -13.16 0.83
C ARG A 69 -14.56 -12.18 0.79
N HIS A 70 -14.74 -11.42 1.87
CA HIS A 70 -15.79 -10.40 2.01
C HIS A 70 -15.71 -9.32 0.92
N HIS A 71 -14.53 -8.78 0.65
CA HIS A 71 -14.34 -7.74 -0.37
C HIS A 71 -14.45 -8.28 -1.81
N LEU A 72 -14.17 -9.56 -2.01
CA LEU A 72 -14.31 -10.20 -3.33
C LEU A 72 -15.69 -10.82 -3.58
N GLY A 73 -16.52 -10.95 -2.54
CA GLY A 73 -17.81 -11.64 -2.64
C GLY A 73 -17.63 -13.14 -2.92
N LEU A 74 -16.60 -13.75 -2.34
CA LEU A 74 -16.31 -15.19 -2.48
C LEU A 74 -17.13 -16.01 -1.49
N ASP A 75 -17.41 -17.25 -1.86
CA ASP A 75 -18.08 -18.20 -0.98
C ASP A 75 -17.09 -18.79 0.04
N GLU A 76 -17.60 -19.34 1.15
CA GLU A 76 -16.75 -19.97 2.18
C GLU A 76 -15.94 -21.16 1.65
N GLN A 77 -16.37 -21.76 0.54
CA GLN A 77 -15.70 -22.87 -0.12
C GLN A 77 -14.47 -22.42 -0.94
N ASP A 78 -14.37 -21.14 -1.28
CA ASP A 78 -13.18 -20.61 -1.97
C ASP A 78 -11.98 -20.57 -1.00
N VAL A 79 -10.86 -21.11 -1.48
CA VAL A 79 -9.63 -21.16 -0.70
C VAL A 79 -8.94 -19.80 -0.80
N CYS A 80 -8.78 -19.13 0.33
CA CYS A 80 -8.00 -17.91 0.47
C CYS A 80 -6.89 -18.19 1.48
N ALA A 81 -5.65 -17.99 1.08
CA ALA A 81 -4.48 -18.27 1.90
C ALA A 81 -3.56 -17.05 1.96
N VAL A 82 -3.22 -16.63 3.18
CA VAL A 82 -2.21 -15.59 3.42
C VAL A 82 -0.81 -16.18 3.30
N ALA A 83 0.06 -15.51 2.53
CA ALA A 83 1.45 -15.92 2.38
C ALA A 83 2.22 -15.84 3.72
N PRO A 84 3.23 -16.70 3.93
CA PRO A 84 4.05 -16.66 5.14
C PRO A 84 4.75 -15.31 5.31
N THR A 85 5.03 -14.93 6.56
CA THR A 85 5.68 -13.65 6.91
C THR A 85 7.01 -13.41 6.20
N SER A 86 7.73 -14.47 5.82
CA SER A 86 8.97 -14.38 5.03
C SER A 86 8.79 -13.82 3.61
N GLN A 87 7.56 -13.85 3.08
CA GLN A 87 7.21 -13.30 1.77
C GLN A 87 6.57 -11.91 1.84
N TRP A 88 6.39 -11.36 3.04
CA TRP A 88 5.78 -10.04 3.20
C TRP A 88 6.71 -8.94 2.73
N ILE A 89 6.16 -7.97 2.02
CA ILE A 89 6.92 -6.86 1.45
C ILE A 89 6.74 -5.65 2.37
N ARG A 90 7.81 -5.28 3.06
CA ARG A 90 7.80 -4.10 3.95
C ARG A 90 8.23 -2.85 3.19
N GLY A 91 7.32 -1.90 3.04
CA GLY A 91 7.63 -0.55 2.56
C GLY A 91 8.01 0.40 3.69
N SER A 92 8.11 1.68 3.38
CA SER A 92 8.45 2.69 4.39
C SER A 92 7.33 2.93 5.39
N PHE A 93 6.06 2.95 4.96
CA PHE A 93 4.88 3.27 5.81
C PHE A 93 3.82 2.17 5.86
N ASN A 94 3.97 1.13 5.04
CA ASN A 94 3.01 0.05 4.95
C ASN A 94 3.73 -1.29 4.87
N VAL A 95 3.08 -2.33 5.37
CA VAL A 95 3.42 -3.73 5.09
C VAL A 95 2.43 -4.27 4.06
N CYS A 96 2.95 -5.01 3.07
CA CYS A 96 2.16 -5.61 2.02
C CYS A 96 2.21 -7.13 2.19
N ILE A 97 1.04 -7.72 2.38
CA ILE A 97 0.82 -9.14 2.65
C ILE A 97 0.28 -9.77 1.36
N PRO A 98 1.04 -10.64 0.69
CA PRO A 98 0.55 -11.37 -0.46
C PRO A 98 -0.55 -12.36 -0.04
N ILE A 99 -1.61 -12.43 -0.84
CA ILE A 99 -2.73 -13.34 -0.60
C ILE A 99 -3.02 -14.09 -1.89
N GLU A 100 -3.15 -15.40 -1.79
CA GLU A 100 -3.53 -16.26 -2.90
C GLU A 100 -4.97 -16.72 -2.72
N VAL A 101 -5.78 -16.50 -3.76
CA VAL A 101 -7.17 -16.93 -3.82
C VAL A 101 -7.29 -17.98 -4.91
N GLN A 102 -7.72 -19.18 -4.53
CA GLN A 102 -8.04 -20.26 -5.45
C GLN A 102 -9.55 -20.44 -5.48
N SER A 103 -10.11 -20.23 -6.66
CA SER A 103 -11.49 -20.54 -7.00
C SER A 103 -11.48 -21.67 -8.04
N PRO A 104 -12.57 -22.48 -8.19
CA PRO A 104 -12.56 -23.66 -9.06
C PRO A 104 -12.06 -23.41 -10.50
N ASN A 105 -12.20 -22.16 -10.99
CA ASN A 105 -11.86 -21.78 -12.36
C ASN A 105 -10.65 -20.82 -12.47
N ALA A 106 -10.08 -20.33 -11.36
CA ALA A 106 -8.98 -19.37 -11.42
C ALA A 106 -8.17 -19.28 -10.11
N CYS A 107 -6.86 -19.12 -10.23
CA CYS A 107 -5.99 -18.68 -9.14
C CYS A 107 -5.67 -17.20 -9.33
N ARG A 108 -5.88 -16.39 -8.28
CA ARG A 108 -5.63 -14.95 -8.28
C ARG A 108 -4.68 -14.59 -7.15
N LYS A 109 -3.70 -13.74 -7.45
CA LYS A 109 -2.80 -13.15 -6.46
C LYS A 109 -3.24 -11.74 -6.13
N LEU A 110 -3.27 -11.42 -4.85
CA LEU A 110 -3.69 -10.15 -4.31
C LEU A 110 -2.63 -9.64 -3.34
N LEU A 111 -2.73 -8.37 -3.00
CA LEU A 111 -1.87 -7.73 -2.04
C LEU A 111 -2.71 -6.95 -1.04
N LEU A 112 -2.71 -7.38 0.22
CA LEU A 112 -3.27 -6.59 1.30
C LEU A 112 -2.20 -5.65 1.82
N ARG A 113 -2.43 -4.35 1.67
CA ARG A 113 -1.55 -3.31 2.17
C ARG A 113 -2.10 -2.76 3.48
N CYS A 114 -1.34 -2.90 4.55
CA CYS A 114 -1.68 -2.42 5.88
C CYS A 114 -0.78 -1.23 6.27
N ALA A 115 -1.38 -0.15 6.77
CA ALA A 115 -0.64 0.98 7.30
C ALA A 115 0.10 0.59 8.59
N MET A 116 1.30 1.11 8.81
CA MET A 116 2.11 0.86 10.00
C MET A 116 1.88 1.98 11.06
N PRO A 117 1.13 1.74 12.15
CA PRO A 117 0.73 2.78 13.10
C PRO A 117 1.91 3.54 13.72
N TYR A 118 2.95 2.80 14.11
CA TYR A 118 4.15 3.32 14.77
C TYR A 118 4.99 4.24 13.87
N LYS A 119 4.83 4.17 12.54
CA LYS A 119 5.51 5.07 11.59
C LYS A 119 4.69 6.28 11.17
N LEU A 120 3.40 6.28 11.46
CA LEU A 120 2.51 7.41 11.19
C LEU A 120 2.31 8.29 12.43
N GLY A 121 2.90 7.90 13.56
CA GLY A 121 2.81 8.67 14.79
C GLY A 121 1.40 8.63 15.38
N GLU A 122 0.65 7.55 15.15
CA GLU A 122 -0.73 7.39 15.63
C GLU A 122 -0.84 7.55 17.15
N THR A 123 0.20 7.16 17.89
CA THR A 123 0.28 7.35 19.35
C THR A 123 0.34 8.82 19.76
N LYS A 124 0.89 9.69 18.91
CA LYS A 124 1.00 11.14 19.15
C LYS A 124 -0.18 11.89 18.54
N ASN A 125 -0.64 11.48 17.36
CA ASN A 125 -1.72 12.09 16.60
C ASN A 125 -2.74 11.02 16.18
N PRO A 126 -3.72 10.70 17.04
CA PRO A 126 -4.77 9.74 16.70
C PRO A 126 -5.54 10.17 15.45
N GLY A 127 -5.79 9.23 14.52
CA GLY A 127 -6.44 9.47 13.24
C GLY A 127 -5.48 9.70 12.06
N SER A 128 -4.17 9.76 12.31
CA SER A 128 -3.14 9.93 11.26
C SER A 128 -3.16 8.80 10.22
N ILE A 129 -3.43 7.57 10.68
CA ILE A 129 -3.56 6.40 9.81
C ILE A 129 -4.76 6.57 8.88
N ASP A 130 -5.92 6.90 9.45
CA ASP A 130 -7.16 7.01 8.69
C ASP A 130 -7.14 8.20 7.73
N GLU A 131 -6.50 9.30 8.11
CA GLU A 131 -6.26 10.44 7.23
C GLU A 131 -5.39 10.04 6.04
N LYS A 132 -4.25 9.38 6.28
CA LYS A 132 -3.39 8.86 5.20
C LYS A 132 -4.17 7.94 4.26
N MET A 133 -4.92 7.00 4.83
CA MET A 133 -5.63 5.99 4.06
C MET A 133 -6.79 6.58 3.28
N SER A 134 -7.52 7.53 3.86
CA SER A 134 -8.56 8.29 3.16
C SER A 134 -8.00 9.06 1.97
N CYS A 135 -6.80 9.63 2.11
CA CYS A 135 -6.12 10.33 1.03
C CYS A 135 -5.70 9.40 -0.12
N GLU A 136 -5.11 8.26 0.22
CA GLU A 136 -4.66 7.27 -0.76
C GLU A 136 -5.84 6.65 -1.49
N VAL A 137 -6.84 6.16 -0.77
CA VAL A 137 -8.08 5.59 -1.32
C VAL A 137 -8.83 6.61 -2.19
N GLY A 138 -8.97 7.86 -1.72
CA GLY A 138 -9.62 8.92 -2.47
C GLY A 138 -8.96 9.16 -3.83
N THR A 139 -7.62 9.11 -3.84
CA THR A 139 -6.83 9.21 -5.08
C THR A 139 -7.03 8.01 -6.00
N TYR A 140 -7.01 6.77 -5.46
CA TYR A 140 -7.31 5.56 -6.25
C TYR A 140 -8.68 5.64 -6.90
N ALA A 141 -9.71 5.94 -6.11
CA ALA A 141 -11.08 6.01 -6.57
C ALA A 141 -11.30 7.12 -7.61
N TRP A 142 -10.63 8.27 -7.45
CA TRP A 142 -10.68 9.36 -8.44
C TRP A 142 -9.99 8.98 -9.75
N ILE A 143 -8.78 8.40 -9.70
CA ILE A 143 -8.04 7.99 -10.91
C ILE A 143 -8.79 6.89 -11.66
N GLN A 144 -9.36 5.89 -10.95
CA GLN A 144 -10.13 4.81 -11.58
C GLN A 144 -11.36 5.32 -12.35
N ASP A 145 -12.05 6.33 -11.82
CA ASP A 145 -13.26 6.89 -12.45
C ASP A 145 -12.92 7.90 -13.56
N ARG A 146 -11.89 8.73 -13.38
CA ARG A 146 -11.60 9.88 -14.26
C ARG A 146 -10.47 9.67 -15.25
N CYS A 147 -9.55 8.76 -14.98
CA CYS A 147 -8.36 8.51 -15.80
C CYS A 147 -8.21 7.01 -16.15
N PRO A 148 -9.17 6.41 -16.88
CA PRO A 148 -9.18 4.98 -17.18
C PRO A 148 -8.03 4.52 -18.10
N ASP A 149 -7.36 5.46 -18.77
CA ASP A 149 -6.19 5.19 -19.60
C ASP A 149 -4.90 4.95 -18.79
N ILE A 150 -4.91 5.30 -17.50
CA ILE A 150 -3.80 5.03 -16.58
C ILE A 150 -4.03 3.68 -15.91
N ARG A 151 -3.15 2.72 -16.19
CA ARG A 151 -3.18 1.44 -15.51
C ARG A 151 -2.61 1.55 -14.09
N ILE A 152 -3.50 1.65 -13.10
CA ILE A 152 -3.19 1.53 -11.67
C ILE A 152 -3.68 0.19 -11.12
N PRO A 153 -3.07 -0.37 -10.06
CA PRO A 153 -3.54 -1.60 -9.42
C PRO A 153 -5.04 -1.48 -9.07
N TYR A 154 -5.81 -2.52 -9.35
CA TYR A 154 -7.22 -2.50 -9.01
C TYR A 154 -7.41 -2.57 -7.49
N LEU A 155 -8.16 -1.62 -6.93
CA LEU A 155 -8.55 -1.60 -5.52
C LEU A 155 -9.90 -2.31 -5.36
N TYR A 156 -9.90 -3.46 -4.68
CA TYR A 156 -11.09 -4.28 -4.47
C TYR A 156 -11.91 -3.80 -3.27
N GLY A 157 -11.23 -3.38 -2.21
CA GLY A 157 -11.83 -2.91 -0.98
C GLY A 157 -10.80 -2.38 -0.02
N PHE A 158 -11.25 -1.73 1.03
CA PHE A 158 -10.40 -1.14 2.07
C PHE A 158 -11.17 -1.02 3.37
N GLY A 159 -10.43 -0.89 4.46
CA GLY A 159 -10.95 -0.65 5.80
C GLY A 159 -10.15 0.42 6.53
N PHE A 160 -10.84 1.14 7.40
CA PHE A 160 -10.27 2.12 8.32
C PHE A 160 -10.05 1.51 9.70
N SER A 161 -9.26 2.18 10.56
CA SER A 161 -9.01 1.72 11.92
C SER A 161 -10.28 1.75 12.78
N ASP A 162 -11.25 2.60 12.43
CA ASP A 162 -12.57 2.70 13.07
C ASP A 162 -13.59 1.65 12.57
N HIS A 163 -13.11 0.55 11.99
CA HIS A 163 -13.92 -0.60 11.56
C HIS A 163 -14.85 -0.37 10.38
N ARG A 164 -14.87 0.84 9.80
CA ARG A 164 -15.58 1.10 8.55
C ARG A 164 -14.90 0.40 7.40
N GLN A 165 -15.69 -0.27 6.58
CA GLN A 165 -15.20 -1.03 5.44
C GLN A 165 -15.97 -0.68 4.19
N PHE A 166 -15.26 -0.63 3.08
CA PHE A 166 -15.81 -0.27 1.79
C PHE A 166 -15.35 -1.28 0.74
N THR A 167 -16.25 -1.63 -0.16
CA THR A 167 -15.98 -2.59 -1.24
C THR A 167 -16.40 -1.96 -2.57
N HIS A 168 -15.65 -2.29 -3.62
CA HIS A 168 -15.98 -1.86 -4.96
C HIS A 168 -17.37 -2.38 -5.38
N GLU A 169 -18.18 -1.57 -6.05
CA GLU A 169 -19.55 -1.91 -6.45
C GLU A 169 -19.64 -3.21 -7.29
N ALA A 170 -18.60 -3.49 -8.08
CA ALA A 170 -18.49 -4.70 -8.90
C ALA A 170 -18.44 -6.02 -8.11
N SER A 171 -18.16 -5.98 -6.80
CA SER A 171 -18.25 -7.15 -5.92
C SER A 171 -19.54 -7.18 -5.09
N ARG A 172 -20.43 -6.18 -5.23
CA ARG A 172 -21.69 -6.11 -4.48
C ARG A 172 -22.82 -6.85 -5.18
N SER A 173 -23.88 -7.14 -4.45
CA SER A 173 -25.13 -7.67 -5.01
C SER A 173 -25.75 -6.69 -6.02
N TRP A 174 -26.47 -7.23 -7.00
CA TRP A 174 -26.99 -6.45 -8.14
C TRP A 174 -27.91 -5.30 -7.71
N TYR A 175 -28.72 -5.47 -6.66
CA TYR A 175 -29.64 -4.43 -6.18
C TYR A 175 -28.88 -3.23 -5.58
N ILE A 176 -27.75 -3.47 -4.90
CA ILE A 176 -26.88 -2.39 -4.40
C ILE A 176 -26.26 -1.64 -5.57
N ARG A 177 -25.82 -2.34 -6.62
CA ARG A 177 -25.26 -1.71 -7.83
C ARG A 177 -26.27 -0.79 -8.51
N VAL A 178 -27.51 -1.26 -8.69
CA VAL A 178 -28.58 -0.46 -9.32
C VAL A 178 -28.93 0.76 -8.47
N MET A 179 -29.12 0.58 -7.15
CA MET A 179 -29.41 1.69 -6.23
C MET A 179 -28.26 2.72 -6.21
N HIS A 180 -27.02 2.24 -6.17
CA HIS A 180 -25.84 3.08 -6.16
C HIS A 180 -25.68 3.84 -7.48
N TRP A 181 -25.86 3.17 -8.61
CA TRP A 181 -25.87 3.80 -9.93
C TRP A 181 -26.95 4.90 -10.01
N ALA A 182 -28.18 4.61 -9.56
CA ALA A 182 -29.26 5.60 -9.54
C ALA A 182 -28.92 6.81 -8.66
N ARG A 183 -28.29 6.57 -7.49
CA ARG A 183 -27.79 7.65 -6.62
C ARG A 183 -26.71 8.47 -7.31
N ARG A 184 -25.75 7.85 -8.00
CA ARG A 184 -24.71 8.57 -8.77
C ARG A 184 -25.32 9.45 -9.86
N GLN A 185 -26.31 8.93 -10.60
CA GLN A 185 -27.01 9.70 -11.62
C GLN A 185 -27.74 10.91 -11.01
N LEU A 186 -28.48 10.71 -9.91
CA LEU A 186 -29.16 11.79 -9.21
C LEU A 186 -28.20 12.86 -8.70
N HIS A 187 -27.06 12.45 -8.12
CA HIS A 187 -26.01 13.38 -7.67
C HIS A 187 -25.41 14.18 -8.84
N SER A 188 -25.22 13.55 -10.00
CA SER A 188 -24.74 14.22 -11.21
C SER A 188 -25.76 15.23 -11.75
N LEU A 189 -27.06 14.94 -11.64
CA LEU A 189 -28.13 15.83 -12.08
C LEU A 189 -28.30 17.04 -11.16
N LEU A 190 -28.06 16.87 -9.86
CA LEU A 190 -28.14 17.94 -8.86
C LEU A 190 -26.91 18.88 -8.85
N ALA A 191 -25.98 18.74 -9.81
CA ALA A 191 -24.76 19.56 -9.93
C ALA A 191 -23.93 19.67 -8.63
N ASN A 192 -23.98 18.63 -7.78
CA ASN A 192 -23.20 18.61 -6.56
C ASN A 192 -21.69 18.54 -6.88
N PRO A 193 -20.84 19.34 -6.20
CA PRO A 193 -19.41 19.37 -6.48
C PRO A 193 -18.68 18.09 -6.03
N ASN A 194 -19.33 17.26 -5.20
CA ASN A 194 -18.73 16.07 -4.61
C ASN A 194 -18.90 14.86 -5.53
N LEU A 195 -17.80 14.20 -5.87
CA LEU A 195 -17.80 13.00 -6.70
C LEU A 195 -18.23 11.79 -5.86
N LEU A 196 -19.34 11.14 -6.19
CA LEU A 196 -19.68 9.86 -5.57
C LEU A 196 -18.82 8.74 -6.18
N SER A 197 -18.01 8.11 -5.34
CA SER A 197 -17.07 7.05 -5.72
C SER A 197 -17.79 5.78 -6.20
N LEU A 198 -17.03 4.80 -6.70
CA LEU A 198 -17.52 3.45 -7.04
C LEU A 198 -17.51 2.48 -5.84
N TYR A 199 -17.17 2.98 -4.65
CA TYR A 199 -17.05 2.18 -3.44
C TYR A 199 -18.27 2.38 -2.57
N THR A 200 -18.73 1.30 -1.94
CA THR A 200 -19.92 1.31 -1.09
C THR A 200 -19.60 0.72 0.26
N SER A 201 -20.24 1.24 1.30
CA SER A 201 -20.12 0.70 2.66
C SER A 201 -20.50 -0.78 2.69
N HIS A 202 -19.60 -1.60 3.21
CA HIS A 202 -19.75 -3.05 3.31
C HIS A 202 -19.30 -3.51 4.70
N PRO A 203 -20.15 -3.36 5.73
CA PRO A 203 -19.79 -3.74 7.09
C PRO A 203 -19.49 -5.24 7.17
N SER A 204 -18.50 -5.59 8.00
CA SER A 204 -18.16 -6.96 8.41
C SER A 204 -18.01 -6.99 9.92
N ASN A 205 -18.15 -8.17 10.52
CA ASN A 205 -17.86 -8.38 11.95
C ASN A 205 -16.37 -8.63 12.22
N HIS A 206 -15.57 -8.77 11.16
CA HIS A 206 -14.14 -8.99 11.22
C HIS A 206 -13.42 -7.66 11.06
N HIS A 207 -12.44 -7.39 11.92
CA HIS A 207 -11.74 -6.12 11.95
C HIS A 207 -10.25 -6.32 12.13
N LEU A 208 -9.46 -5.56 11.39
CA LEU A 208 -8.02 -5.48 11.61
C LEU A 208 -7.70 -4.33 12.56
N PRO A 209 -6.61 -4.43 13.33
CA PRO A 209 -6.17 -3.38 14.25
C PRO A 209 -5.62 -2.13 13.55
N THR A 210 -5.57 -2.13 12.22
CA THR A 210 -5.01 -1.08 11.38
C THR A 210 -5.86 -0.91 10.13
N ALA A 211 -5.73 0.25 9.49
CA ALA A 211 -6.34 0.49 8.21
C ALA A 211 -5.60 -0.26 7.08
N TYR A 212 -6.36 -0.77 6.12
CA TYR A 212 -5.86 -1.64 5.06
C TYR A 212 -6.50 -1.37 3.70
N MET A 213 -5.84 -1.79 2.63
CA MET A 213 -6.34 -1.81 1.25
C MET A 213 -6.09 -3.18 0.62
N LEU A 214 -7.11 -3.76 0.00
CA LEU A 214 -6.99 -4.96 -0.80
C LEU A 214 -6.79 -4.59 -2.27
N LEU A 215 -5.58 -4.83 -2.76
CA LEU A 215 -5.12 -4.45 -4.09
C LEU A 215 -4.87 -5.67 -4.96
N GLU A 216 -4.97 -5.45 -6.26
CA GLU A 216 -4.42 -6.35 -7.26
C GLU A 216 -2.90 -6.51 -7.11
N HIS A 217 -2.43 -7.75 -7.24
CA HIS A 217 -1.00 -8.01 -7.33
C HIS A 217 -0.48 -7.76 -8.75
N VAL A 218 0.34 -6.71 -8.92
CA VAL A 218 0.93 -6.32 -10.23
C VAL A 218 2.19 -7.16 -10.58
N GLY A 219 2.21 -8.45 -10.21
CA GLY A 219 3.42 -9.29 -10.17
C GLY A 219 3.69 -10.22 -11.37
N SER A 220 5.01 -10.36 -11.63
CA SER A 220 5.83 -11.23 -12.52
C SER A 220 5.36 -11.64 -13.91
N ASP A 221 4.14 -12.14 -14.07
CA ASP A 221 3.81 -12.94 -15.26
C ASP A 221 3.62 -12.04 -16.50
N THR A 222 3.16 -10.80 -16.27
CA THR A 222 2.90 -9.81 -17.31
C THR A 222 3.69 -8.51 -17.17
N SER A 223 4.30 -8.24 -16.01
CA SER A 223 4.97 -6.97 -15.72
C SER A 223 6.20 -7.09 -14.83
N GLN A 224 7.19 -6.24 -15.08
CA GLN A 224 8.43 -6.14 -14.30
C GLN A 224 8.72 -4.69 -13.93
N MET A 225 9.36 -4.47 -12.78
CA MET A 225 9.78 -3.14 -12.35
C MET A 225 10.80 -2.56 -13.33
N LEU A 226 10.59 -1.30 -13.73
CA LEU A 226 11.46 -0.61 -14.68
C LEU A 226 12.92 -0.58 -14.20
N SER A 227 13.17 -0.45 -12.90
CA SER A 227 14.53 -0.47 -12.32
C SER A 227 15.34 -1.70 -12.72
N ASN A 228 14.68 -2.84 -12.87
CA ASN A 228 15.35 -4.12 -13.16
C ASN A 228 15.84 -4.19 -14.61
N THR A 229 15.08 -3.59 -15.55
CA THR A 229 15.38 -3.67 -16.98
C THR A 229 16.00 -2.39 -17.55
N PHE A 230 15.92 -1.27 -16.83
CA PHE A 230 16.29 0.05 -17.34
C PHE A 230 17.75 0.12 -17.79
N HIS A 231 18.70 -0.27 -16.95
CA HIS A 231 20.13 -0.16 -17.27
C HIS A 231 20.53 -0.98 -18.50
N GLN A 232 19.91 -2.14 -18.70
CA GLN A 232 20.18 -3.04 -19.82
C GLN A 232 19.53 -2.53 -21.11
N GLN A 233 18.30 -2.00 -21.02
CA GLN A 233 17.48 -1.69 -22.19
C GLN A 233 17.48 -0.21 -22.59
N ARG A 234 18.12 0.68 -21.81
CA ARG A 234 18.12 2.14 -22.09
C ARG A 234 18.72 2.53 -23.44
N GLY A 235 19.59 1.70 -23.99
CA GLY A 235 20.24 1.92 -25.29
C GLY A 235 19.30 1.70 -26.49
N ASP A 236 18.21 0.96 -26.31
CA ASP A 236 17.20 0.71 -27.33
C ASP A 236 16.33 1.97 -27.51
N LEU A 237 16.50 2.64 -28.64
CA LEU A 237 15.81 3.89 -28.97
C LEU A 237 14.29 3.71 -29.06
N ASP A 238 13.82 2.57 -29.55
CA ASP A 238 12.38 2.31 -29.72
C ASP A 238 11.71 2.05 -28.38
N ARG A 239 12.36 1.28 -27.49
CA ARG A 239 11.88 1.11 -26.10
C ARG A 239 11.84 2.44 -25.36
N ARG A 240 12.91 3.23 -25.46
CA ARG A 240 12.99 4.54 -24.81
C ARG A 240 11.89 5.49 -25.30
N ARG A 241 11.63 5.53 -26.61
CA ARG A 241 10.54 6.31 -27.20
C ARG A 241 9.18 5.87 -26.66
N ARG A 242 8.91 4.57 -26.60
CA ARG A 242 7.65 4.03 -26.03
C ARG A 242 7.50 4.36 -24.54
N LEU A 243 8.57 4.22 -23.75
CA LEU A 243 8.59 4.55 -22.33
C LEU A 243 8.25 6.01 -22.09
N PHE A 244 8.94 6.94 -22.76
CA PHE A 244 8.66 8.37 -22.60
C PHE A 244 7.27 8.75 -23.07
N ARG A 245 6.77 8.16 -24.16
CA ARG A 245 5.39 8.37 -24.60
C ARG A 245 4.38 7.85 -23.57
N GLY A 246 4.67 6.71 -22.94
CA GLY A 246 3.86 6.14 -21.86
C GLY A 246 3.82 7.06 -20.64
N ILE A 247 4.99 7.48 -20.15
CA ILE A 247 5.10 8.42 -19.01
C ILE A 247 4.38 9.74 -19.33
N ALA A 248 4.57 10.30 -20.52
CA ALA A 248 3.89 11.52 -20.94
C ALA A 248 2.36 11.35 -20.92
N ARG A 249 1.82 10.20 -21.36
CA ARG A 249 0.37 9.92 -21.27
C ARG A 249 -0.11 9.86 -19.83
N ILE A 250 0.62 9.15 -18.96
CA ILE A 250 0.28 9.02 -17.54
C ILE A 250 0.29 10.39 -16.85
N ILE A 251 1.21 11.29 -17.19
CA ILE A 251 1.27 12.64 -16.63
C ILE A 251 0.16 13.53 -17.20
N LEU A 252 -0.09 13.45 -18.51
CA LEU A 252 -1.07 14.31 -19.18
C LEU A 252 -2.51 13.92 -18.89
N SER A 253 -2.82 12.64 -18.67
CA SER A 253 -4.19 12.19 -18.39
C SER A 253 -4.84 12.89 -17.18
N PRO A 254 -4.24 12.88 -15.97
CA PRO A 254 -4.82 13.57 -14.82
C PRO A 254 -4.70 15.09 -14.96
N ALA A 255 -3.63 15.59 -15.60
CA ALA A 255 -3.40 17.03 -15.79
C ALA A 255 -4.40 17.69 -16.74
N ARG A 256 -5.07 16.93 -17.62
CA ARG A 256 -6.13 17.43 -18.51
C ARG A 256 -7.42 17.77 -17.76
N ILE A 257 -7.59 17.26 -16.54
CA ILE A 257 -8.79 17.48 -15.75
C ILE A 257 -8.52 18.65 -14.80
N PRO A 258 -9.14 19.83 -15.02
CA PRO A 258 -8.90 21.00 -14.19
C PRO A 258 -9.35 20.72 -12.76
N GLN A 259 -8.45 20.95 -11.81
CA GLN A 259 -8.76 20.85 -10.39
C GLN A 259 -9.25 22.20 -9.87
N PRO A 260 -10.31 22.24 -9.05
CA PRO A 260 -10.86 23.50 -8.55
C PRO A 260 -9.93 24.23 -7.57
N ARG A 261 -8.98 23.51 -6.96
CA ARG A 261 -7.99 24.03 -6.00
C ARG A 261 -6.80 23.10 -5.91
N ILE A 262 -5.76 23.51 -5.17
CA ILE A 262 -4.67 22.64 -4.75
C ILE A 262 -5.12 21.92 -3.46
N GLY A 263 -4.94 20.61 -3.39
CA GLY A 263 -5.29 19.80 -2.23
C GLY A 263 -5.01 18.31 -2.45
N ALA A 264 -5.35 17.50 -1.45
CA ALA A 264 -5.37 16.04 -1.50
C ALA A 264 -6.80 15.53 -1.65
N PHE A 265 -7.00 14.47 -2.44
CA PHE A 265 -8.29 13.82 -2.53
C PHE A 265 -8.57 13.06 -1.25
N ARG A 266 -9.68 13.35 -0.59
CA ARG A 266 -10.11 12.67 0.63
C ARG A 266 -11.36 11.85 0.37
N PHE A 267 -11.36 10.61 0.83
CA PHE A 267 -12.53 9.72 0.82
C PHE A 267 -13.36 9.93 2.10
N HIS A 268 -14.66 10.15 1.94
CA HIS A 268 -15.61 10.37 3.03
C HIS A 268 -16.49 9.17 3.29
N ASN A 269 -17.08 9.14 4.49
CA ASN A 269 -17.93 8.05 4.95
C ASN A 269 -19.21 7.87 4.12
N ASP A 270 -19.68 8.94 3.49
CA ASP A 270 -20.83 8.91 2.58
C ASP A 270 -20.48 8.36 1.19
N SER A 271 -19.26 7.83 1.03
CA SER A 271 -18.66 7.34 -0.22
C SER A 271 -18.38 8.43 -1.24
N SER A 272 -18.38 9.70 -0.83
CA SER A 272 -17.98 10.83 -1.66
C SER A 272 -16.47 11.07 -1.61
N ILE A 273 -15.95 11.69 -2.66
CA ILE A 273 -14.57 12.11 -2.79
C ILE A 273 -14.58 13.62 -2.97
N THR A 274 -13.75 14.30 -2.19
CA THR A 274 -13.54 15.74 -2.31
C THR A 274 -12.06 16.07 -2.30
N LEU A 275 -11.68 17.15 -2.97
CA LEU A 275 -10.34 17.71 -2.88
C LEU A 275 -10.27 18.63 -1.66
N THR A 276 -9.48 18.30 -0.64
CA THR A 276 -9.33 19.04 0.63
C THR A 276 -7.88 19.47 0.86
N ASN A 277 -7.67 20.49 1.68
CA ASN A 277 -6.36 20.92 2.18
C ASN A 277 -6.43 20.91 3.70
#